data_AF-A0A1Q7CE98-F1
#
_entry.id   AF-A0A1Q7CE98-F1
#
_cell.length_a   1.000
_cell.length_b   1.000
_cell.length_c   1.000
_cell.angle_alpha   90.00
_cell.angle_beta   90.00
_cell.angle_gamma   90.00
#
_symmetry.space_group_name_H-M   'P 1'
#
loop_
_entity.id
_entity.type
_entity.pdbx_description
1 polymer ?
#
loop_
_entity_poly.entity_id
_entity_poly.type
_entity_poly.pdbx_seq_one_letter_code
_entity_poly.pdbx_strand_id
1 'polypeptide(L)'
;MRLLSRLLLASAVVGLTAGPLVAAPRSVTAGPHLTLPAEGASSPFGTLAQLITSGAVVFGAIRIRDTASLANKFATRAQGAQADYKDGIQTGGADWENAARSAEPAYEQGVQDAISKKRFGKGVSGSQQKYIQNATTLGPQRYAQGVANAKDAWARGVQPALDLLKGLTLPPRGPRRSPANQARANMVAQELGKLADQG
;
A
#
# COMPACT_ATOMS: atom_id res chain seq x y z
N MET A 1 37.50 -37.23 16.73
CA MET A 1 37.45 -35.76 16.95
C MET A 1 36.09 -35.15 16.57
N ARG A 2 34.98 -35.70 17.07
CA ARG A 2 33.61 -35.22 16.78
C ARG A 2 32.71 -35.25 18.02
N LEU A 3 33.28 -34.90 19.18
CA LEU A 3 32.58 -34.95 20.48
C LEU A 3 32.79 -33.69 21.35
N LEU A 4 33.38 -32.62 20.80
CA LEU A 4 33.70 -31.38 21.56
C LEU A 4 32.95 -30.11 21.11
N SER A 5 32.11 -30.17 20.06
CA SER A 5 31.31 -29.00 19.62
C SER A 5 29.85 -28.99 20.11
N ARG A 6 29.45 -29.95 20.96
CA ARG A 6 28.08 -30.02 21.52
C ARG A 6 27.97 -29.50 22.97
N LEU A 7 29.03 -28.91 23.51
CA LEU A 7 29.09 -28.38 24.88
C LEU A 7 29.23 -26.85 24.98
N LEU A 8 29.15 -26.14 23.84
CA LEU A 8 28.93 -24.69 23.78
C LEU A 8 27.47 -24.37 23.36
N LEU A 9 26.55 -25.27 23.72
CA LEU A 9 25.13 -25.20 23.41
C LEU A 9 24.30 -25.45 24.68
N ALA A 10 24.71 -24.87 25.83
CA ALA A 10 23.94 -25.00 27.09
C ALA A 10 24.36 -24.00 28.19
N SER A 11 24.85 -22.80 27.86
CA SER A 11 25.26 -21.80 28.89
C SER A 11 25.11 -20.36 28.41
N ALA A 12 23.92 -20.00 27.93
CA ALA A 12 23.43 -18.62 27.84
C ALA A 12 21.91 -18.61 27.63
N VAL A 13 21.20 -19.34 28.48
CA VAL A 13 19.78 -19.07 28.76
C VAL A 13 19.77 -18.61 30.23
N VAL A 14 18.98 -17.57 30.50
CA VAL A 14 18.89 -16.81 31.77
C VAL A 14 19.73 -15.53 31.76
N GLY A 15 19.19 -14.50 31.10
CA GLY A 15 19.64 -13.13 31.18
C GLY A 15 18.81 -12.21 30.29
N LEU A 16 17.79 -11.56 30.86
CA LEU A 16 16.98 -10.45 30.33
C LEU A 16 16.06 -10.81 29.13
N THR A 17 14.74 -10.97 29.21
CA THR A 17 13.71 -10.26 30.02
C THR A 17 13.94 -8.77 30.13
N ALA A 18 13.99 -8.08 28.98
CA ALA A 18 13.76 -6.64 28.89
C ALA A 18 13.16 -6.34 27.50
N GLY A 19 11.83 -6.42 27.39
CA GLY A 19 11.13 -5.75 26.30
C GLY A 19 11.30 -4.23 26.44
N PRO A 20 11.21 -3.45 25.36
CA PRO A 20 11.18 -2.00 25.48
C PRO A 20 9.81 -1.56 26.02
N LEU A 21 9.63 -1.70 27.34
CA LEU A 21 8.79 -0.80 28.11
C LEU A 21 9.64 0.45 28.35
N VAL A 22 9.30 1.55 27.67
CA VAL A 22 9.21 2.94 28.15
C VAL A 22 9.07 3.80 26.87
N ALA A 23 7.87 3.84 26.32
CA ALA A 23 7.41 5.09 25.71
C ALA A 23 6.84 5.89 26.87
N ALA A 24 7.59 6.89 27.33
CA ALA A 24 7.13 7.80 28.38
C ALA A 24 5.76 8.40 27.99
N PRO A 25 4.76 8.42 28.88
CA PRO A 25 3.54 9.17 28.62
C PRO A 25 3.94 10.64 28.52
N ARG A 26 3.79 11.24 27.33
CA ARG A 26 3.82 12.69 27.21
C ARG A 26 2.64 13.22 28.03
N SER A 27 2.96 13.82 29.17
CA SER A 27 2.02 14.64 29.94
C SER A 27 1.55 15.76 29.04
N VAL A 28 0.34 15.63 28.51
CA VAL A 28 -0.37 16.75 27.92
C VAL A 28 -0.75 17.65 29.09
N THR A 29 -0.02 18.74 29.27
CA THR A 29 -0.39 19.83 30.17
C THR A 29 -1.81 20.26 29.80
N ALA A 30 -2.75 20.01 30.71
CA ALA A 30 -4.11 20.49 30.60
C ALA A 30 -4.09 22.02 30.59
N GLY A 31 -4.29 22.61 29.40
CA GLY A 31 -4.70 24.00 29.24
C GLY A 31 -6.06 24.23 29.90
N PRO A 32 -6.41 25.49 30.20
CA PRO A 32 -7.34 25.88 31.25
C PRO A 32 -8.68 25.15 31.15
N HIS A 33 -8.99 24.43 32.21
CA HIS A 33 -10.29 23.87 32.49
C HIS A 33 -11.32 24.99 32.49
N LEU A 34 -12.43 24.77 31.78
CA LEU A 34 -13.63 25.59 31.92
C LEU A 34 -14.11 25.42 33.37
N THR A 35 -13.78 26.39 34.22
CA THR A 35 -14.40 26.55 35.54
C THR A 35 -15.89 26.81 35.33
N LEU A 36 -16.72 25.82 35.63
CA LEU A 36 -18.13 26.01 35.86
C LEU A 36 -18.30 26.94 37.08
N PRO A 37 -19.11 28.00 37.00
CA PRO A 37 -19.39 28.83 38.17
C PRO A 37 -20.15 28.01 39.21
N ALA A 38 -19.76 28.22 40.47
CA ALA A 38 -20.27 27.55 41.66
C ALA A 38 -21.80 27.65 41.79
N GLU A 39 -22.40 26.54 42.20
CA GLU A 39 -23.76 26.49 42.73
C GLU A 39 -23.89 27.37 43.98
N GLY A 40 -24.99 28.12 44.07
CA GLY A 40 -25.35 28.81 45.30
C GLY A 40 -26.42 29.88 45.12
N ALA A 41 -27.68 29.48 44.87
CA ALA A 41 -28.84 30.23 45.35
C ALA A 41 -30.11 29.36 45.30
N SER A 42 -30.62 29.10 46.49
CA SER A 42 -31.85 28.39 46.87
C SER A 42 -33.13 28.93 46.23
N SER A 43 -34.01 28.02 45.82
CA SER A 43 -35.47 28.24 45.73
C SER A 43 -36.19 27.11 46.49
N PRO A 44 -36.93 27.42 47.58
CA PRO A 44 -37.30 26.44 48.60
C PRO A 44 -38.77 25.99 48.53
N PHE A 45 -39.28 25.50 47.41
CA PHE A 45 -40.58 24.79 47.35
C PHE A 45 -40.52 23.87 46.11
N GLY A 46 -40.33 22.55 46.21
CA GLY A 46 -41.19 21.64 46.93
C GLY A 46 -42.17 21.00 45.96
N THR A 47 -41.72 20.04 45.15
CA THR A 47 -42.57 18.92 44.73
C THR A 47 -41.72 17.70 44.39
N LEU A 48 -41.37 17.00 45.46
CA LEU A 48 -41.05 15.58 45.48
C LEU A 48 -42.21 14.79 44.83
N ALA A 49 -41.87 13.74 44.07
CA ALA A 49 -42.72 12.61 43.69
C ALA A 49 -43.63 12.75 42.44
N GLN A 50 -43.05 12.41 41.29
CA GLN A 50 -43.57 11.38 40.37
C GLN A 50 -42.34 10.72 39.71
N LEU A 51 -41.64 9.82 40.40
CA LEU A 51 -41.97 8.40 40.61
C LEU A 51 -41.93 7.59 39.30
N ILE A 52 -40.76 6.97 39.07
CA ILE A 52 -40.58 5.63 38.51
C ILE A 52 -41.30 5.38 37.17
N THR A 53 -40.61 5.65 36.07
CA THR A 53 -40.72 4.77 34.89
C THR A 53 -39.43 4.84 34.08
N SER A 54 -38.84 3.67 33.84
CA SER A 54 -37.80 3.42 32.84
C SER A 54 -36.37 3.83 33.24
N GLY A 55 -35.83 3.11 34.22
CA GLY A 55 -34.39 2.86 34.29
C GLY A 55 -33.94 2.02 33.09
N ALA A 56 -33.76 2.65 31.94
CA ALA A 56 -32.96 2.09 30.85
C ALA A 56 -31.55 2.64 31.01
N VAL A 57 -30.68 1.83 31.61
CA VAL A 57 -29.23 2.03 31.56
C VAL A 57 -28.83 1.91 30.09
N VAL A 58 -28.76 3.02 29.37
CA VAL A 58 -28.13 3.06 28.04
C VAL A 58 -26.63 3.02 28.28
N PHE A 59 -26.08 1.82 28.31
CA PHE A 59 -24.65 1.61 28.16
C PHE A 59 -24.16 2.43 26.96
N GLY A 60 -23.17 3.29 27.20
CA GLY A 60 -22.64 4.25 26.25
C GLY A 60 -22.20 3.59 24.94
N ALA A 61 -23.08 3.60 23.95
CA ALA A 61 -22.75 3.23 22.58
C ALA A 61 -21.77 4.28 22.04
N ILE A 62 -20.59 3.82 21.61
CA ILE A 62 -19.60 4.64 20.92
C ILE A 62 -20.31 5.32 19.72
N ARG A 63 -20.39 6.65 19.73
CA ARG A 63 -21.01 7.42 18.64
C ARG A 63 -20.00 7.56 17.50
N ILE A 64 -20.14 6.74 16.47
CA ILE A 64 -19.36 6.82 15.24
C ILE A 64 -20.18 7.57 14.19
N ARG A 65 -19.55 8.53 13.49
CA ARG A 65 -20.20 9.21 12.35
C ARG A 65 -20.54 8.21 11.25
N ASP A 66 -21.55 8.52 10.44
CA ASP A 66 -21.89 7.70 9.29
C ASP A 66 -20.72 7.62 8.31
N THR A 67 -20.69 6.52 7.54
CA THR A 67 -19.59 6.19 6.63
C THR A 67 -19.42 7.21 5.51
N ALA A 68 -20.50 7.83 5.03
CA ALA A 68 -20.43 8.84 3.98
C ALA A 68 -19.77 10.14 4.51
N SER A 69 -20.14 10.58 5.71
CA SER A 69 -19.49 11.73 6.37
C SER A 69 -18.00 11.50 6.62
N LEU A 70 -17.63 10.29 7.04
CA LEU A 70 -16.21 9.93 7.22
C LEU A 70 -15.45 9.91 5.89
N ALA A 71 -16.07 9.38 4.82
CA ALA A 71 -15.48 9.38 3.48
C ALA A 71 -15.28 10.80 2.93
N ASN A 72 -16.26 11.69 3.11
CA ASN A 72 -16.16 13.09 2.70
C ASN A 72 -15.04 13.82 3.44
N LYS A 73 -14.97 13.66 4.77
CA LYS A 73 -13.87 14.24 5.57
C LYS A 73 -12.50 13.75 5.09
N PHE A 74 -12.38 12.45 4.81
CA PHE A 74 -11.15 11.87 4.27
C PHE A 74 -10.76 12.52 2.92
N ALA A 75 -11.71 12.62 1.99
CA ALA A 75 -11.47 13.22 0.68
C ALA A 75 -11.01 14.68 0.78
N THR A 76 -11.69 15.50 1.60
CA THR A 76 -11.32 16.91 1.81
C THR A 76 -9.90 17.05 2.38
N ARG A 77 -9.54 16.20 3.35
CA ARG A 77 -8.19 16.24 3.94
C ARG A 77 -7.10 15.80 2.97
N ALA A 78 -7.37 14.77 2.16
CA ALA A 78 -6.42 14.30 1.15
C ALA A 78 -6.13 15.35 0.08
N GLN A 79 -7.14 16.11 -0.35
CA GLN A 79 -6.96 17.20 -1.32
C GLN A 79 -6.04 18.31 -0.77
N GLY A 80 -6.19 18.68 0.50
CA GLY A 80 -5.35 19.69 1.15
C GLY A 80 -3.89 19.27 1.36
N ALA A 81 -3.58 17.97 1.29
CA ALA A 81 -2.25 17.43 1.58
C ALA A 81 -1.38 17.17 0.33
N GLN A 82 -1.82 17.61 -0.86
CA GLN A 82 -1.10 17.35 -2.12
C GLN A 82 0.32 17.91 -2.14
N ALA A 83 0.54 19.08 -1.54
CA ALA A 83 1.86 19.71 -1.48
C ALA A 83 2.82 18.90 -0.59
N ASP A 84 2.40 18.54 0.62
CA ASP A 84 3.19 17.73 1.55
C ASP A 84 3.53 16.36 0.97
N TYR A 85 2.58 15.75 0.24
CA TYR A 85 2.80 14.50 -0.47
C TYR A 85 3.89 14.62 -1.55
N LYS A 86 3.85 15.69 -2.34
CA LYS A 86 4.86 15.92 -3.38
C LYS A 86 6.24 16.12 -2.75
N ASP A 87 6.33 16.95 -1.72
CA ASP A 87 7.59 17.24 -1.01
C ASP A 87 8.22 15.95 -0.45
N GLY A 88 7.43 15.15 0.28
CA GLY A 88 7.90 13.90 0.87
C GLY A 88 8.40 12.87 -0.16
N ILE A 89 7.78 12.78 -1.34
CA ILE A 89 8.27 11.90 -2.42
C ILE A 89 9.59 12.39 -3.00
N GLN A 90 9.72 13.71 -3.20
CA GLN A 90 10.94 14.28 -3.79
C GLN A 90 12.14 14.09 -2.87
N THR A 91 11.95 14.13 -1.54
CA THR A 91 13.04 13.95 -0.57
C THR A 91 13.33 12.48 -0.26
N GLY A 92 12.31 11.60 -0.31
CA GLY A 92 12.42 10.21 0.19
C GLY A 92 12.79 9.15 -0.85
N GLY A 93 13.04 9.51 -2.10
CA GLY A 93 13.18 8.54 -3.21
C GLY A 93 14.31 7.52 -3.00
N ALA A 94 15.49 7.94 -2.56
CA ALA A 94 16.64 7.04 -2.37
C ALA A 94 16.43 6.08 -1.19
N ASP A 95 15.88 6.58 -0.08
CA ASP A 95 15.56 5.75 1.09
C ASP A 95 14.49 4.71 0.75
N TRP A 96 13.47 5.12 -0.04
CA TRP A 96 12.46 4.23 -0.55
C TRP A 96 13.07 3.09 -1.39
N GLU A 97 13.93 3.41 -2.36
CA GLU A 97 14.55 2.41 -3.24
C GLU A 97 15.38 1.39 -2.46
N ASN A 98 16.20 1.86 -1.52
CA ASN A 98 17.04 1.00 -0.70
C ASN A 98 16.22 0.12 0.27
N ALA A 99 15.20 0.69 0.90
CA ALA A 99 14.30 -0.06 1.77
C ALA A 99 13.49 -1.10 0.99
N ALA A 100 13.00 -0.74 -0.20
CA ALA A 100 12.24 -1.64 -1.06
C ALA A 100 13.06 -2.85 -1.49
N ARG A 101 14.31 -2.64 -1.95
CA ARG A 101 15.23 -3.75 -2.28
C ARG A 101 15.49 -4.67 -1.10
N SER A 102 15.68 -4.09 0.09
CA SER A 102 15.95 -4.87 1.31
C SER A 102 14.74 -5.69 1.78
N ALA A 103 13.53 -5.32 1.33
CA ALA A 103 12.29 -5.98 1.72
C ALA A 103 11.91 -7.20 0.85
N GLU A 104 12.70 -7.54 -0.18
CA GLU A 104 12.42 -8.65 -1.11
C GLU A 104 12.05 -9.97 -0.38
N PRO A 105 12.81 -10.44 0.65
CA PRO A 105 12.48 -11.70 1.31
C PRO A 105 11.13 -11.66 2.06
N ALA A 106 10.79 -10.49 2.64
CA ALA A 106 9.53 -10.31 3.33
C ALA A 106 8.35 -10.28 2.33
N TYR A 107 8.57 -9.69 1.15
CA TYR A 107 7.60 -9.70 0.06
C TYR A 107 7.31 -11.14 -0.41
N GLU A 108 8.36 -11.92 -0.70
CA GLU A 108 8.23 -13.32 -1.12
C GLU A 108 7.40 -14.15 -0.12
N GLN A 109 7.73 -14.05 1.16
CA GLN A 109 7.02 -14.76 2.22
C GLN A 109 5.53 -14.35 2.29
N GLY A 110 5.25 -13.06 2.15
CA GLY A 110 3.89 -12.52 2.15
C GLY A 110 3.07 -12.99 0.94
N VAL A 111 3.69 -13.07 -0.24
CA VAL A 111 3.05 -13.58 -1.46
C VAL A 111 2.69 -15.06 -1.30
N GLN A 112 3.60 -15.87 -0.78
CA GLN A 112 3.34 -17.29 -0.52
C GLN A 112 2.17 -17.49 0.46
N ASP A 113 2.09 -16.68 1.51
CA ASP A 113 0.96 -16.69 2.45
C ASP A 113 -0.36 -16.25 1.80
N ALA A 114 -0.32 -15.23 0.95
CA ALA A 114 -1.52 -14.77 0.24
C ALA A 114 -2.05 -15.83 -0.74
N ILE A 115 -1.15 -16.55 -1.41
CA ILE A 115 -1.46 -17.68 -2.29
C ILE A 115 -2.11 -18.79 -1.48
N SER A 116 -1.49 -19.22 -0.37
CA SER A 116 -2.02 -20.31 0.48
C SER A 116 -3.43 -20.00 1.00
N LYS A 117 -3.69 -18.72 1.32
CA LYS A 117 -4.99 -18.24 1.82
C LYS A 117 -6.01 -17.90 0.74
N LYS A 118 -5.65 -18.06 -0.55
CA LYS A 118 -6.47 -17.69 -1.72
C LYS A 118 -7.00 -16.25 -1.66
N ARG A 119 -6.18 -15.30 -1.19
CA ARG A 119 -6.62 -13.92 -0.95
C ARG A 119 -7.06 -13.20 -2.23
N PHE A 120 -6.42 -13.49 -3.37
CA PHE A 120 -6.77 -12.90 -4.66
C PHE A 120 -8.23 -13.18 -5.04
N GLY A 121 -8.62 -14.46 -5.11
CA GLY A 121 -9.98 -14.85 -5.50
C GLY A 121 -11.04 -14.26 -4.56
N LYS A 122 -10.74 -14.22 -3.26
CA LYS A 122 -11.63 -13.60 -2.26
C LYS A 122 -11.81 -12.10 -2.48
N GLY A 123 -10.75 -11.37 -2.86
CA GLY A 123 -10.83 -9.93 -3.12
C GLY A 123 -11.52 -9.55 -4.42
N VAL A 124 -11.43 -10.40 -5.46
CA VAL A 124 -12.10 -10.16 -6.75
C VAL A 124 -13.60 -10.46 -6.68
N SER A 125 -14.00 -11.42 -5.85
CA SER A 125 -15.41 -11.76 -5.66
C SER A 125 -16.25 -10.53 -5.27
N GLY A 126 -17.29 -10.23 -6.05
CA GLY A 126 -18.19 -9.08 -5.82
C GLY A 126 -17.65 -7.70 -6.25
N SER A 127 -16.44 -7.61 -6.81
CA SER A 127 -15.80 -6.32 -7.13
C SER A 127 -16.11 -5.76 -8.53
N GLN A 128 -16.90 -6.47 -9.35
CA GLN A 128 -17.14 -6.11 -10.76
C GLN A 128 -17.67 -4.67 -10.93
N GLN A 129 -18.73 -4.30 -10.19
CA GLN A 129 -19.36 -3.00 -10.37
C GLN A 129 -18.42 -1.85 -9.95
N LYS A 130 -17.71 -2.04 -8.84
CA LYS A 130 -16.70 -1.08 -8.37
C LYS A 130 -15.57 -0.91 -9.39
N TYR A 131 -15.13 -2.01 -10.02
CA TYR A 131 -14.12 -1.96 -11.08
C TYR A 131 -14.62 -1.14 -12.28
N ILE A 132 -15.81 -1.45 -12.81
CA ILE A 132 -16.38 -0.75 -13.97
C ILE A 132 -16.50 0.75 -13.67
N GLN A 133 -17.06 1.11 -12.50
CA GLN A 133 -17.24 2.50 -12.10
C GLN A 133 -15.91 3.25 -12.03
N ASN A 134 -14.89 2.71 -11.34
CA ASN A 134 -13.60 3.39 -11.22
C ASN A 134 -12.82 3.45 -12.53
N ALA A 135 -12.85 2.36 -13.31
CA ALA A 135 -12.14 2.28 -14.59
C ALA A 135 -12.71 3.29 -15.60
N THR A 136 -14.03 3.47 -15.64
CA THR A 136 -14.68 4.40 -16.57
C THR A 136 -14.62 5.87 -16.13
N THR A 137 -14.58 6.14 -14.82
CA THR A 137 -14.55 7.51 -14.30
C THR A 137 -13.13 8.07 -14.16
N LEU A 138 -12.21 7.31 -13.56
CA LEU A 138 -10.84 7.76 -13.28
C LEU A 138 -9.86 7.37 -14.39
N GLY A 139 -10.08 6.23 -15.03
CA GLY A 139 -9.17 5.66 -16.03
C GLY A 139 -8.90 6.62 -17.20
N PRO A 140 -9.93 7.11 -17.92
CA PRO A 140 -9.74 8.00 -19.06
C PRO A 140 -8.98 9.28 -18.69
N GLN A 141 -9.28 9.85 -17.52
CA GLN A 141 -8.63 11.09 -17.05
C GLN A 141 -7.13 10.89 -16.77
N ARG A 142 -6.76 9.74 -16.19
CA ARG A 142 -5.38 9.44 -15.81
C ARG A 142 -4.55 8.85 -16.94
N TYR A 143 -5.19 8.22 -17.93
CA TYR A 143 -4.50 7.52 -19.01
C TYR A 143 -3.62 8.45 -19.85
N ALA A 144 -4.19 9.52 -20.40
CA ALA A 144 -3.43 10.43 -21.28
C ALA A 144 -2.26 11.10 -20.56
N GLN A 145 -2.48 11.57 -19.32
CA GLN A 145 -1.43 12.15 -18.49
C GLN A 145 -0.35 11.13 -18.15
N GLY A 146 -0.73 9.90 -17.79
CA GLY A 146 0.20 8.82 -17.50
C GLY A 146 1.07 8.46 -18.70
N VAL A 147 0.47 8.36 -19.89
CA VAL A 147 1.20 8.11 -21.15
C VAL A 147 2.19 9.24 -21.45
N ALA A 148 1.76 10.50 -21.31
CA ALA A 148 2.64 11.65 -21.52
C ALA A 148 3.84 11.63 -20.56
N ASN A 149 3.62 11.35 -19.28
CA ASN A 149 4.68 11.27 -18.27
C ASN A 149 5.63 10.09 -18.49
N ALA A 150 5.11 8.98 -19.02
CA ALA A 150 5.89 7.76 -19.24
C ALA A 150 6.64 7.73 -20.58
N LYS A 151 6.41 8.68 -21.48
CA LYS A 151 6.96 8.70 -22.84
C LYS A 151 8.47 8.40 -22.90
N ASP A 152 9.27 9.07 -22.08
CA ASP A 152 10.74 8.93 -22.12
C ASP A 152 11.21 7.65 -21.42
N ALA A 153 10.49 7.18 -20.41
CA ALA A 153 10.76 5.88 -19.79
C ALA A 153 10.45 4.73 -20.77
N TRP A 154 9.33 4.83 -21.49
CA TRP A 154 8.97 3.91 -22.57
C TRP A 154 10.02 3.90 -23.67
N ALA A 155 10.43 5.10 -24.14
CA ALA A 155 11.47 5.23 -25.16
C ALA A 155 12.76 4.53 -24.72
N ARG A 156 13.26 4.81 -23.51
CA ARG A 156 14.45 4.16 -22.95
C ARG A 156 14.31 2.64 -22.82
N GLY A 157 13.15 2.15 -22.38
CA GLY A 157 12.91 0.71 -22.22
C GLY A 157 12.84 -0.04 -23.54
N VAL A 158 12.26 0.57 -24.59
CA VAL A 158 12.10 -0.09 -25.90
C VAL A 158 13.31 0.11 -26.81
N GLN A 159 14.13 1.14 -26.57
CA GLN A 159 15.27 1.51 -27.41
C GLN A 159 16.22 0.34 -27.71
N PRO A 160 16.65 -0.49 -26.74
CA PRO A 160 17.60 -1.57 -27.01
C PRO A 160 17.05 -2.59 -28.01
N ALA A 161 15.77 -2.95 -27.88
CA ALA A 161 15.10 -3.86 -28.80
C ALA A 161 14.98 -3.24 -30.21
N LEU A 162 14.62 -1.95 -30.30
CA LEU A 162 14.52 -1.27 -31.59
C LEU A 162 15.88 -1.13 -32.28
N ASP A 163 16.94 -0.86 -31.54
CA ASP A 163 18.29 -0.75 -32.10
C ASP A 163 18.85 -2.10 -32.56
N LEU A 164 18.59 -3.17 -31.80
CA LEU A 164 18.88 -4.53 -32.24
C LEU A 164 18.17 -4.86 -33.57
N LEU A 165 16.87 -4.54 -33.65
CA LEU A 165 16.08 -4.80 -34.86
C LEU A 165 16.56 -3.98 -36.07
N LYS A 166 17.02 -2.75 -35.87
CA LYS A 166 17.60 -1.91 -36.94
C LYS A 166 18.92 -2.47 -37.46
N GLY A 167 19.74 -3.06 -36.58
CA GLY A 167 21.03 -3.66 -36.94
C GLY A 167 20.91 -5.06 -37.56
N LEU A 168 19.75 -5.71 -37.45
CA LEU A 168 19.56 -7.09 -37.87
C LEU A 168 19.55 -7.24 -39.39
N THR A 169 20.49 -8.02 -39.92
CA THR A 169 20.48 -8.42 -41.34
C THR A 169 19.71 -9.72 -41.49
N LEU A 170 18.55 -9.65 -42.15
CA LEU A 170 17.70 -10.81 -42.42
C LEU A 170 17.95 -11.38 -43.83
N PRO A 171 17.84 -12.71 -44.03
CA PRO A 171 17.89 -13.28 -45.36
C PRO A 171 16.74 -12.75 -46.25
N PRO A 172 16.88 -12.85 -47.58
CA PRO A 172 15.87 -12.39 -48.53
C PRO A 172 14.47 -12.93 -48.24
N ARG A 173 13.44 -12.12 -48.48
CA ARG A 173 12.04 -12.54 -48.32
C ARG A 173 11.67 -13.54 -49.40
N GLY A 174 11.09 -14.67 -49.00
CA GLY A 174 10.53 -15.65 -49.93
C GLY A 174 9.06 -15.35 -50.29
N PRO A 175 8.44 -16.16 -51.16
CA PRO A 175 7.01 -16.09 -51.47
C PRO A 175 6.12 -16.14 -50.21
N ARG A 176 4.88 -15.67 -50.34
CA ARG A 176 3.90 -15.69 -49.24
C ARG A 176 3.81 -17.08 -48.61
N ARG A 177 3.92 -17.17 -47.28
CA ARG A 177 3.92 -18.41 -46.47
C ARG A 177 5.09 -19.38 -46.72
N SER A 178 6.13 -18.98 -47.45
CA SER A 178 7.32 -19.81 -47.62
C SER A 178 8.05 -20.09 -46.29
N PRO A 179 8.73 -21.24 -46.17
CA PRO A 179 9.58 -21.54 -45.02
C PRO A 179 10.64 -20.46 -44.74
N ALA A 180 11.17 -19.82 -45.78
CA ALA A 180 12.15 -18.74 -45.65
C ALA A 180 11.62 -17.55 -44.83
N ASN A 181 10.34 -17.19 -44.97
CA ASN A 181 9.75 -16.11 -44.17
C ASN A 181 9.56 -16.50 -42.70
N GLN A 182 9.32 -17.78 -42.41
CA GLN A 182 9.28 -18.27 -41.04
C GLN A 182 10.68 -18.25 -40.41
N ALA A 183 11.71 -18.65 -41.16
CA ALA A 183 13.10 -18.57 -40.70
C ALA A 183 13.52 -17.14 -40.32
N ARG A 184 13.07 -16.12 -41.08
CA ARG A 184 13.28 -14.70 -40.74
C ARG A 184 12.63 -14.32 -39.41
N ALA A 185 11.40 -14.74 -39.17
CA ALA A 185 10.70 -14.47 -37.91
C ALA A 185 11.37 -15.19 -36.73
N ASN A 186 11.82 -16.43 -36.92
CA ASN A 186 12.55 -17.20 -35.92
C ASN A 186 13.86 -16.51 -35.53
N MET A 187 14.61 -15.99 -36.51
CA MET A 187 15.84 -15.24 -36.26
C MET A 187 15.57 -13.99 -35.41
N VAL A 188 14.55 -13.20 -35.74
CA VAL A 188 14.15 -12.04 -34.94
C VAL A 188 13.81 -12.43 -33.50
N ALA A 189 13.01 -13.49 -33.33
CA ALA A 189 12.62 -13.97 -32.00
C ALA A 189 13.83 -14.45 -31.18
N GLN A 190 14.78 -15.15 -31.81
CA GLN A 190 16.01 -15.60 -31.15
C GLN A 190 16.88 -14.44 -30.69
N GLU A 191 17.10 -13.43 -31.54
CA GLU A 191 17.91 -12.28 -31.18
C GLU A 191 17.26 -11.43 -30.08
N LEU A 192 15.94 -11.22 -30.14
CA LEU A 192 15.21 -10.56 -29.06
C LEU A 192 15.23 -11.37 -27.75
N GLY A 193 15.19 -12.71 -27.84
CA GLY A 193 15.35 -13.60 -26.69
C GLY A 193 16.70 -13.43 -26.01
N LYS A 194 17.80 -13.42 -26.78
CA LYS A 194 19.15 -13.19 -26.26
C LYS A 194 19.29 -11.84 -25.56
N LEU A 195 18.61 -10.79 -26.05
CA LEU A 195 18.61 -9.48 -25.42
C LEU A 195 17.87 -9.50 -24.06
N ALA A 196 16.78 -10.28 -23.96
CA ALA A 196 16.02 -10.40 -22.72
C ALA A 196 16.81 -11.12 -21.61
N ASP A 197 17.63 -12.11 -21.96
CA ASP A 197 18.46 -12.87 -21.01
C ASP A 197 19.63 -12.05 -20.42
N GLN A 198 19.91 -10.86 -20.96
CA GLN A 198 21.03 -9.99 -20.53
C GLN A 198 20.66 -8.94 -19.48
N GLY A 199 19.36 -8.74 -19.22
CA GLY A 199 18.83 -7.74 -18.27
C GLY A 199 18.26 -8.37 -17.01
#